data_AF-A0A4R1BRK7-F1
#
_entry.id   AF-A0A4R1BRK7-F1
#
_cell.length_a   1.000
_cell.length_b   1.000
_cell.length_c   1.000
_cell.angle_alpha   90.00
_cell.angle_beta   90.00
_cell.angle_gamma   90.00
#
_symmetry.space_group_name_H-M   'P 1'
#
loop_
_entity.id
_entity.type
_entity.pdbx_description
1 polymer ?
#
loop_
_entity_poly.entity_id
_entity_poly.type
_entity_poly.pdbx_seq_one_letter_code
_entity_poly.pdbx_strand_id
1 'polypeptide(L)'
;MDQQELSKEQQIMRAMRKTLTSIVRDCAPRDGQPSPLTEATVENIRMCLGLISTREAELAEALGLSRNERPRFVDEPPTAEVMQFLSPAGRKDH
;
A
#
# COMPACT_ATOMS: atom_id res chain seq x y z
N MET A 1 12.15 16.20 0.25
CA MET A 1 12.08 15.57 -1.09
C MET A 1 10.98 16.25 -1.84
N ASP A 2 11.26 16.60 -3.08
CA ASP A 2 10.25 17.22 -3.92
C ASP A 2 9.29 16.16 -4.46
N GLN A 3 8.06 16.56 -4.81
CA GLN A 3 7.03 15.62 -5.25
C GLN A 3 7.46 14.79 -6.47
N GLN A 4 8.27 15.35 -7.37
CA GLN A 4 8.83 14.64 -8.52
C GLN A 4 9.78 13.52 -8.10
N GLU A 5 10.60 13.75 -7.06
CA GLU A 5 11.53 12.74 -6.54
C GLU A 5 10.77 11.59 -5.90
N LEU A 6 9.77 11.89 -5.06
CA LEU A 6 8.91 10.89 -4.41
C LEU A 6 8.17 10.02 -5.43
N SER A 7 7.64 10.64 -6.49
CA SER A 7 6.96 9.94 -7.59
C SER A 7 7.91 9.01 -8.35
N LYS A 8 9.12 9.48 -8.67
CA LYS A 8 10.16 8.66 -9.32
C LYS A 8 10.56 7.48 -8.44
N GLU A 9 10.75 7.70 -7.14
CA GLU A 9 11.08 6.63 -6.20
C GLU A 9 9.96 5.61 -6.09
N GLN A 10 8.70 6.05 -6.07
CA GLN A 10 7.53 5.16 -6.09
C GLN A 10 7.50 4.28 -7.36
N GLN A 11 7.84 4.85 -8.52
CA GLN A 11 7.96 4.09 -9.76
C GLN A 11 9.06 3.02 -9.68
N ILE A 12 10.22 3.36 -9.12
CA ILE A 12 11.33 2.43 -8.92
C ILE A 12 10.92 1.28 -7.99
N MET A 13 10.30 1.59 -6.83
CA MET A 13 9.83 0.58 -5.89
C MET A 13 8.81 -0.38 -6.52
N ARG A 14 7.85 0.15 -7.29
CA ARG A 14 6.88 -0.66 -8.04
C ARG A 14 7.57 -1.57 -9.06
N ALA A 15 8.57 -1.07 -9.78
CA ALA A 15 9.32 -1.87 -10.74
C ALA A 15 10.10 -2.99 -10.04
N MET A 16 10.80 -2.69 -8.94
CA MET A 16 11.54 -3.69 -8.17
C MET A 16 10.63 -4.80 -7.62
N ARG A 17 9.49 -4.44 -7.01
CA ARG A 17 8.52 -5.41 -6.50
C ARG A 17 7.99 -6.31 -7.62
N LYS A 18 7.63 -5.74 -8.78
CA LYS A 18 7.16 -6.52 -9.94
C LYS A 18 8.23 -7.51 -10.43
N THR A 19 9.47 -7.06 -10.56
CA THR A 19 10.57 -7.92 -11.00
C THR A 19 10.82 -9.08 -10.03
N LEU A 20 10.96 -8.79 -8.74
CA LEU A 20 11.19 -9.83 -7.73
C LEU A 20 10.03 -10.83 -7.64
N THR A 21 8.78 -10.35 -7.69
CA THR A 21 7.60 -11.23 -7.68
C THR A 21 7.46 -12.08 -8.94
N SER A 22 7.90 -11.57 -10.11
CA SER A 22 8.00 -12.38 -11.34
C SER A 22 9.02 -13.50 -11.18
N ILE A 23 10.22 -13.19 -10.66
CA ILE A 23 11.27 -14.18 -10.41
C ILE A 23 10.77 -15.26 -9.44
N VAL A 24 10.12 -14.86 -8.34
CA VAL A 24 9.55 -15.81 -7.36
C VAL A 24 8.50 -16.72 -8.02
N ARG A 25 7.67 -16.19 -8.92
CA ARG A 25 6.68 -16.98 -9.66
C ARG A 25 7.33 -17.98 -10.59
N ASP A 26 8.38 -17.57 -11.30
CA ASP A 26 9.09 -18.43 -12.25
C ASP A 26 9.88 -19.55 -11.53
N CYS A 27 10.40 -19.24 -10.34
CA CYS A 27 11.15 -20.16 -9.50
C CYS A 27 10.28 -20.93 -8.48
N ALA A 28 8.96 -20.73 -8.47
CA ALA A 28 8.09 -21.42 -7.54
C ALA A 28 8.19 -22.95 -7.74
N PRO A 29 8.32 -23.75 -6.66
CA PRO A 29 8.30 -25.20 -6.76
C PRO A 29 7.05 -25.69 -7.50
N ARG A 30 7.23 -26.66 -8.40
CA ARG A 30 6.15 -27.36 -9.10
C ARG A 30 6.18 -28.84 -8.73
N ASP A 31 5.11 -29.56 -9.03
CA ASP A 31 5.03 -30.99 -8.72
C ASP A 31 6.20 -31.75 -9.35
N GLY A 32 7.02 -32.38 -8.50
CA GLY A 32 8.22 -33.10 -8.92
C GLY A 32 9.41 -32.21 -9.35
N GLN A 33 9.28 -30.88 -9.30
CA GLN A 33 10.35 -29.95 -9.64
C GLN A 33 10.56 -28.92 -8.51
N PRO A 34 11.58 -29.11 -7.66
CA PRO A 34 11.88 -28.17 -6.59
C PRO A 34 12.29 -26.80 -7.16
N SER A 35 12.19 -25.76 -6.32
CA SER A 35 12.70 -24.43 -6.68
C SER A 35 14.19 -24.50 -7.03
N PRO A 36 14.64 -23.79 -8.09
CA PRO A 36 16.06 -23.67 -8.41
C PRO A 36 16.81 -22.75 -7.45
N LEU A 37 16.11 -22.01 -6.57
CA LEU A 37 16.70 -21.12 -5.58
C LEU A 37 16.97 -21.84 -4.27
N THR A 38 18.10 -21.51 -3.64
CA THR A 38 18.39 -21.96 -2.27
C THR A 38 17.43 -21.30 -1.27
N GLU A 39 17.20 -21.95 -0.12
CA GLU A 39 16.37 -21.40 0.95
C GLU A 39 16.85 -20.01 1.40
N ALA A 40 18.17 -19.82 1.53
CA ALA A 40 18.77 -18.53 1.87
C ALA A 40 18.44 -17.44 0.84
N THR A 41 18.47 -17.75 -0.46
CA THR A 41 18.09 -16.79 -1.51
C THR A 41 16.60 -16.45 -1.43
N VAL A 42 15.74 -17.43 -1.18
CA VAL A 42 14.30 -17.20 -0.99
C VAL A 42 14.07 -16.27 0.21
N GLU A 43 14.78 -16.49 1.32
CA GLU A 43 14.67 -15.63 2.50
C GLU A 43 15.15 -14.20 2.23
N ASN A 44 16.28 -14.03 1.55
CA ASN A 44 16.76 -12.72 1.13
C ASN A 44 15.72 -11.98 0.28
N ILE A 45 15.05 -12.67 -0.65
CA ILE A 45 13.98 -12.08 -1.47
C ILE A 45 12.79 -11.65 -0.59
N ARG A 46 12.37 -12.47 0.39
CA ARG A 46 11.29 -12.09 1.33
C ARG A 46 11.65 -10.85 2.13
N MET A 47 12.85 -10.80 2.69
CA MET A 47 13.35 -9.63 3.43
C MET A 47 13.35 -8.38 2.54
N CYS A 48 13.83 -8.50 1.31
CA CYS A 48 13.88 -7.39 0.36
C CYS A 48 12.48 -6.88 -0.01
N LEU A 49 11.52 -7.79 -0.26
CA LEU A 49 10.11 -7.44 -0.49
C LEU A 49 9.48 -6.76 0.72
N GLY A 50 9.88 -7.14 1.94
CA GLY A 50 9.51 -6.46 3.18
C GLY A 50 9.98 -5.01 3.20
N LEU A 51 11.27 -4.78 2.91
CA LEU A 51 11.85 -3.42 2.84
C LEU A 51 11.17 -2.56 1.77
N ILE A 52 10.91 -3.11 0.59
CA ILE A 52 10.18 -2.41 -0.48
C ILE A 52 8.78 -2.02 -0.01
N SER A 53 8.07 -2.92 0.68
CA SER A 53 6.72 -2.65 1.17
C SER A 53 6.69 -1.54 2.22
N THR A 54 7.67 -1.51 3.13
CA THR A 54 7.85 -0.40 4.09
C THR A 54 8.12 0.90 3.35
N ARG A 55 9.00 0.92 2.36
CA ARG A 55 9.31 2.13 1.62
C ARG A 55 8.14 2.63 0.77
N GLU A 56 7.40 1.73 0.12
CA GLU A 56 6.17 2.07 -0.59
C GLU A 56 5.13 2.70 0.36
N ALA A 57 5.09 2.31 1.64
CA ALA A 57 4.27 2.94 2.68
C ALA A 57 4.64 4.40 2.90
N GLU A 58 5.91 4.65 3.20
CA GLU A 58 6.45 5.96 3.51
C GLU A 58 6.23 6.93 2.35
N LEU A 59 6.44 6.46 1.12
CA LEU A 59 6.21 7.23 -0.10
C LEU A 59 4.73 7.57 -0.30
N ALA A 60 3.82 6.63 -0.02
CA ALA A 60 2.38 6.88 -0.12
C ALA A 60 1.93 7.94 0.90
N GLU A 61 2.40 7.84 2.15
CA GLU A 61 2.14 8.83 3.20
C GLU A 61 2.70 10.21 2.82
N ALA A 62 3.94 10.28 2.33
CA ALA A 62 4.57 11.51 1.89
C ALA A 62 3.86 12.19 0.69
N LEU A 63 3.21 11.39 -0.16
CA LEU A 63 2.41 11.87 -1.29
C LEU A 63 0.95 12.16 -0.92
N GLY A 64 0.54 11.95 0.33
CA GLY A 64 -0.85 12.11 0.76
C GLY A 64 -1.80 11.05 0.18
N LEU A 65 -1.26 9.96 -0.38
CA LEU A 65 -2.04 8.83 -0.86
C LEU A 65 -2.44 7.97 0.35
N SER A 66 -3.64 8.23 0.90
CA SER A 66 -4.12 7.50 2.07
C SER A 66 -4.15 5.99 1.79
N ARG A 67 -3.70 5.18 2.76
CA ARG A 67 -3.79 3.70 2.75
C ARG A 67 -5.23 3.17 2.90
N ASN A 68 -6.24 4.04 2.83
CA ASN A 68 -7.60 3.77 3.29
C ASN A 68 -8.58 3.27 2.22
N GLU A 69 -8.13 2.94 1.01
CA GLU A 69 -8.95 2.14 0.09
C GLU A 69 -8.91 0.66 0.52
N ARG A 70 -9.40 0.37 1.72
CA ARG A 70 -9.88 -0.97 2.02
C ARG A 70 -11.04 -1.21 1.04
N PRO A 71 -11.01 -2.29 0.23
CA PRO A 71 -12.14 -2.65 -0.60
C PRO A 71 -13.38 -2.74 0.29
N ARG A 72 -14.41 -1.95 -0.05
CA ARG A 72 -15.72 -2.03 0.59
C ARG A 72 -16.65 -2.83 -0.30
N PHE A 73 -17.58 -3.54 0.32
CA PHE A 73 -18.69 -4.12 -0.44
C PHE A 73 -19.59 -2.98 -0.95
N VAL A 74 -20.17 -3.15 -2.14
CA VAL A 74 -21.03 -2.09 -2.75
C VAL A 74 -22.28 -1.79 -1.91
N ASP A 75 -22.64 -2.74 -1.06
CA ASP A 75 -23.79 -2.78 -0.16
C ASP A 75 -23.40 -2.52 1.30
N GLU A 76 -22.14 -2.15 1.57
CA GLU A 76 -21.67 -1.78 2.91
C GLU A 76 -22.23 -0.40 3.32
N PRO A 77 -22.97 -0.29 4.45
CA PRO A 77 -23.48 0.99 4.92
C PRO A 77 -22.33 1.90 5.39
N PRO A 78 -22.42 3.23 5.16
CA PRO A 78 -21.38 4.17 5.55
C PRO A 78 -21.17 4.16 7.08
N THR A 79 -19.91 4.19 7.51
CA THR A 79 -19.51 4.10 8.93
C THR A 79 -19.96 5.29 9.78
N ALA A 80 -20.24 6.44 9.14
CA ALA A 80 -20.72 7.63 9.82
C ALA A 80 -21.72 8.37 8.95
N GLU A 81 -22.84 8.75 9.56
CA GLU A 81 -23.80 9.69 8.99
C GLU A 81 -23.42 11.10 9.48
N VAL A 82 -22.95 11.95 8.56
CA VAL A 82 -22.57 13.32 8.89
C VAL A 82 -23.83 14.17 8.99
N MET A 83 -24.28 14.42 10.23
CA MET A 83 -25.40 15.33 10.49
C MET A 83 -24.91 16.78 10.51
N GLN A 84 -25.57 17.64 9.74
CA GLN A 84 -25.35 19.09 9.81
C GLN A 84 -26.17 19.66 10.97
N PHE A 85 -25.50 20.17 12.00
CA PHE A 85 -26.15 20.91 13.07
C PHE A 85 -26.43 22.33 12.61
N LEU A 86 -27.72 22.72 12.62
CA LEU A 86 -28.09 24.12 12.45
C LEU A 86 -27.79 24.87 13.75
N SER A 87 -26.98 25.92 13.67
CA SER A 87 -26.75 26.82 14.80
C SER A 87 -28.08 27.46 15.24
N PRO A 88 -28.45 27.41 16.53
CA PRO A 88 -29.66 28.06 16.99
C PRO A 88 -29.55 29.57 16.78
N ALA A 89 -30.48 30.14 16.04
CA ALA A 89 -30.54 31.57 15.80
C ALA A 89 -30.76 32.33 17.12
N GLY A 90 -29.79 33.17 17.46
CA GLY A 90 -29.95 34.38 18.27
C GLY A 90 -30.61 34.24 19.64
N ARG A 91 -29.81 33.90 20.67
CA ARG A 91 -30.10 34.42 22.01
C ARG A 91 -29.68 35.89 22.02
N LYS A 92 -30.66 36.79 21.84
CA LYS A 92 -30.48 38.21 22.07
C LYS A 92 -30.74 38.43 23.55
N ASP A 93 -29.67 38.43 24.34
CA ASP A 93 -29.73 38.76 25.76
C ASP A 93 -30.03 40.27 25.88
N HIS A 94 -31.06 40.58 26.68
CA HIS A 94 -31.53 41.91 27.02
C HIS A 94 -30.93 42.37 28.35
#